data_AF-A0A0B5AS08-F1
#
_entry.id   AF-A0A0B5AS08-F1
#
_cell.length_a   1.000
_cell.length_b   1.000
_cell.length_c   1.000
_cell.angle_alpha   90.00
_cell.angle_beta   90.00
_cell.angle_gamma   90.00
#
_symmetry.space_group_name_H-M   'P 1'
#
loop_
_entity.id
_entity.type
_entity.pdbx_description
1 polymer ?
#
loop_
_entity_poly.entity_id
_entity_poly.type
_entity_poly.pdbx_seq_one_letter_code
_entity_poly.pdbx_strand_id
1 'polypeptide(L)'
;MEAFFGVSFRGLAAPIIENGQVIGAIAIQIQEQNEKALQEISDQIFESINQANERITSIHTGSEGLAAYSSSLLQQSTEASEAMKNTDEVIHIIKKIASQTNILGLNASIEAARAGEHGRGFNIVAKEIRKLSNDTLESTEKISSTLKMMQTSIHEIQSMVENVVTVDREQASATEDISSFIN
;
A
#
# COMPACT_ATOMS: atom_id res chain seq x y z
N MET A 1 -56.28 33.26 18.33
CA MET A 1 -57.11 32.13 18.79
C MET A 1 -56.30 30.86 18.58
N GLU A 2 -56.43 29.93 19.51
CA GLU A 2 -55.44 28.91 19.91
C GLU A 2 -54.79 28.06 18.81
N ALA A 3 -53.59 27.61 19.15
CA ALA A 3 -52.80 26.61 18.46
C ALA A 3 -53.63 25.34 18.19
N PHE A 4 -53.83 25.03 16.92
CA PHE A 4 -54.25 23.71 16.49
C PHE A 4 -53.55 23.42 15.16
N PHE A 5 -52.56 22.52 15.20
CA PHE A 5 -51.55 22.18 14.18
C PHE A 5 -50.43 23.22 14.01
N GLY A 6 -49.28 22.93 14.64
CA GLY A 6 -48.09 23.79 14.72
C GLY A 6 -47.32 23.96 13.41
N VAL A 7 -47.97 24.50 12.39
CA VAL A 7 -47.33 24.84 11.11
C VAL A 7 -47.74 26.25 10.69
N SER A 8 -46.78 27.14 10.48
CA SER A 8 -47.05 28.48 9.93
C SER A 8 -47.49 28.36 8.47
N PHE A 9 -48.62 28.99 8.14
CA PHE A 9 -49.15 29.04 6.79
C PHE A 9 -49.46 30.47 6.39
N ARG A 10 -49.27 30.79 5.12
CA ARG A 10 -49.70 32.03 4.51
C ARG A 10 -50.89 31.74 3.62
N GLY A 11 -52.01 32.42 3.87
CA GLY A 11 -53.24 32.19 3.13
C GLY A 11 -53.89 33.47 2.62
N LEU A 12 -54.68 33.33 1.56
CA LEU A 12 -55.56 34.36 1.02
C LEU A 12 -57.00 33.83 1.12
N ALA A 13 -57.90 34.63 1.64
CA ALA A 13 -59.32 34.30 1.74
C ALA A 13 -60.16 35.30 0.93
N ALA A 14 -61.07 34.79 0.13
CA ALA A 14 -62.03 35.56 -0.65
C ALA A 14 -63.45 35.25 -0.16
N PRO A 15 -64.28 36.27 0.15
CA PRO A 15 -65.67 36.06 0.54
C PRO A 15 -66.51 35.62 -0.66
N ILE A 16 -67.44 34.69 -0.44
CA ILE A 16 -68.50 34.32 -1.39
C ILE A 16 -69.68 35.23 -1.08
N ILE A 17 -70.07 36.06 -2.06
CA ILE A 17 -71.14 37.05 -1.90
C ILE A 17 -72.33 36.66 -2.78
N GLU A 18 -73.51 36.56 -2.19
CA GLU A 18 -74.78 36.35 -2.89
C GLU A 18 -75.79 37.42 -2.43
N ASN A 19 -76.45 38.11 -3.37
CA ASN A 19 -77.39 39.21 -3.09
C ASN A 19 -76.85 40.32 -2.16
N GLY A 20 -75.54 40.61 -2.24
CA GLY A 20 -74.89 41.62 -1.40
C GLY A 20 -74.59 41.18 0.03
N GLN A 21 -74.86 39.92 0.40
CA GLN A 21 -74.49 39.33 1.67
C GLN A 21 -73.36 38.32 1.52
N VAL A 22 -72.42 38.32 2.47
CA VAL A 22 -71.38 37.30 2.56
C VAL A 22 -72.01 36.01 3.08
N ILE A 23 -72.10 35.01 2.22
CA ILE A 23 -72.68 33.69 2.55
C ILE A 23 -71.61 32.62 2.82
N GLY A 24 -70.34 32.93 2.57
CA GLY A 24 -69.23 32.03 2.83
C GLY A 24 -67.88 32.65 2.51
N ALA A 25 -66.83 31.85 2.55
CA ALA A 25 -65.50 32.24 2.11
C ALA A 25 -64.75 31.03 1.54
N ILE A 26 -63.94 31.27 0.52
CA ILE A 26 -62.93 30.33 0.03
C ILE A 26 -61.58 30.83 0.49
N ALA A 27 -60.78 29.97 1.11
CA ALA A 27 -59.41 30.27 1.46
C ALA A 27 -58.45 29.31 0.77
N ILE A 28 -57.34 29.85 0.26
CA ILE A 28 -56.18 29.08 -0.21
C ILE A 28 -55.06 29.34 0.79
N GLN A 29 -54.37 28.29 1.21
CA GLN A 29 -53.28 28.35 2.19
C GLN A 29 -52.06 27.63 1.64
N ILE A 30 -50.87 28.17 1.88
CA ILE A 30 -49.57 27.58 1.56
C ILE A 30 -48.77 27.49 2.86
N GLN A 31 -48.17 26.33 3.12
CA GLN A 31 -47.32 26.13 4.31
C GLN A 31 -45.95 26.78 4.10
N GLU A 32 -45.54 27.64 5.02
CA GLU A 32 -44.23 28.30 4.97
C GLU A 32 -43.08 27.35 5.34
N GLN A 33 -43.35 26.28 6.10
CA GLN A 33 -42.31 25.32 6.51
C GLN A 33 -41.61 24.68 5.32
N ASN A 34 -42.33 24.47 4.21
CA ASN A 34 -41.77 23.79 3.04
C ASN A 34 -40.72 24.66 2.34
N GLU A 35 -40.91 25.98 2.34
CA GLU A 35 -39.95 26.93 1.75
C GLU A 35 -38.67 27.01 2.60
N LYS A 36 -38.81 27.13 3.92
CA LYS A 36 -37.66 27.13 4.85
C LYS A 36 -36.91 25.81 4.84
N ALA A 37 -37.62 24.69 4.86
CA ALA A 37 -37.01 23.36 4.78
C ALA A 37 -36.25 23.18 3.45
N LEU A 38 -36.78 23.66 2.33
CA LEU A 38 -36.08 23.62 1.04
C LEU A 38 -34.81 24.49 1.03
N GLN A 39 -34.83 25.66 1.68
CA GLN A 39 -33.64 26.50 1.83
C GLN A 39 -32.58 25.83 2.70
N GLU A 40 -32.96 25.31 3.87
CA GLU A 40 -32.03 24.59 4.76
C GLU A 40 -31.40 23.36 4.07
N ILE A 41 -32.20 22.58 3.34
CA ILE A 41 -31.70 21.45 2.55
C ILE A 41 -30.73 21.94 1.46
N SER A 42 -31.04 23.05 0.79
CA SER A 42 -30.15 23.61 -0.24
C SER A 42 -28.81 24.05 0.35
N ASP A 43 -28.83 24.76 1.48
CA ASP A 43 -27.61 25.19 2.18
C ASP A 43 -26.77 23.98 2.62
N GLN A 44 -27.41 22.93 3.14
CA GLN A 44 -26.74 21.68 3.51
C GLN A 44 -26.11 20.96 2.29
N ILE A 45 -26.80 20.94 1.15
CA ILE A 45 -26.26 20.38 -0.10
C ILE A 45 -25.04 21.17 -0.55
N PHE A 46 -25.11 22.51 -0.54
CA PHE A 46 -23.97 23.36 -0.90
C PHE A 46 -22.76 23.13 0.01
N GLU A 47 -22.98 23.05 1.32
CA GLU A 47 -21.90 22.75 2.27
C GLU A 47 -21.29 21.37 1.99
N SER A 48 -22.13 20.35 1.76
CA SER A 48 -21.69 18.99 1.47
C SER A 48 -20.88 18.89 0.17
N ILE A 49 -21.28 19.63 -0.87
CA ILE A 49 -20.55 19.69 -2.16
C ILE A 49 -19.17 20.35 -1.98
N ASN A 50 -19.10 21.44 -1.23
CA ASN A 50 -17.81 22.11 -0.96
C ASN A 50 -16.87 21.18 -0.18
N GLN A 51 -17.38 20.48 0.84
CA GLN A 51 -16.60 19.48 1.57
C GLN A 51 -16.16 18.32 0.69
N ALA A 52 -17.00 17.88 -0.26
CA ALA A 52 -16.64 16.84 -1.23
C ALA A 52 -15.48 17.30 -2.13
N ASN A 53 -15.50 18.54 -2.63
CA ASN A 53 -14.42 19.11 -3.45
C ASN A 53 -13.07 19.16 -2.72
N GLU A 54 -13.07 19.59 -1.45
CA GLU A 54 -11.85 19.61 -0.63
C GLU A 54 -11.28 18.20 -0.44
N ARG A 55 -12.15 17.21 -0.21
CA ARG A 55 -11.76 15.79 -0.08
C ARG A 55 -11.22 15.23 -1.39
N ILE A 56 -11.84 15.52 -2.53
CA ILE A 56 -11.37 15.09 -3.86
C ILE A 56 -9.98 15.64 -4.15
N THR A 57 -9.76 16.94 -3.89
CA THR A 57 -8.45 17.57 -4.05
C THR A 57 -7.39 16.91 -3.18
N SER A 58 -7.75 16.55 -1.94
CA SER A 58 -6.86 15.84 -1.02
C SER A 58 -6.52 14.43 -1.52
N ILE A 59 -7.51 13.69 -2.05
CA ILE A 59 -7.30 12.35 -2.63
C ILE A 59 -6.40 12.45 -3.87
N HIS A 60 -6.62 13.43 -4.74
CA HIS A 60 -5.81 13.64 -5.94
C HIS A 60 -4.34 13.89 -5.58
N THR A 61 -4.08 14.81 -4.64
CA THR A 61 -2.71 15.07 -4.14
C THR A 61 -2.10 13.82 -3.49
N GLY A 62 -2.92 13.05 -2.77
CA GLY A 62 -2.50 11.78 -2.17
C GLY A 62 -2.11 10.72 -3.21
N SER A 63 -2.84 10.67 -4.34
CA SER A 63 -2.56 9.78 -5.47
C SER A 63 -1.24 10.12 -6.17
N GLU A 64 -1.00 11.42 -6.45
CA GLU A 64 0.30 11.86 -6.99
C GLU A 64 1.47 11.47 -6.07
N GLY A 65 1.30 11.65 -4.75
CA GLY A 65 2.28 11.21 -3.76
C GLY A 65 2.48 9.70 -3.78
N LEU A 66 1.40 8.92 -3.85
CA LEU A 66 1.43 7.45 -3.89
C LEU A 66 2.14 6.93 -5.14
N ALA A 67 1.94 7.54 -6.30
CA ALA A 67 2.65 7.23 -7.53
C ALA A 67 4.17 7.45 -7.37
N ALA A 68 4.59 8.56 -6.77
CA ALA A 68 6.00 8.86 -6.50
C ALA A 68 6.62 7.84 -5.54
N TYR A 69 5.92 7.50 -4.44
CA TYR A 69 6.37 6.47 -3.49
C TYR A 69 6.49 5.10 -4.14
N SER A 70 5.50 4.72 -4.96
CA SER A 70 5.49 3.44 -5.68
C SER A 70 6.68 3.33 -6.64
N SER A 71 6.98 4.41 -7.38
CA SER A 71 8.15 4.46 -8.26
C SER A 71 9.46 4.33 -7.47
N SER A 72 9.59 5.01 -6.33
CA SER A 72 10.78 4.91 -5.49
C SER A 72 10.96 3.50 -4.89
N LEU A 73 9.87 2.86 -4.45
CA LEU A 73 9.89 1.49 -3.95
C LEU A 73 10.30 0.49 -5.02
N LEU A 74 9.81 0.63 -6.26
CA LEU A 74 10.23 -0.22 -7.38
C LEU A 74 11.73 -0.09 -7.67
N GLN A 75 12.26 1.14 -7.61
CA GLN A 75 13.69 1.38 -7.78
C GLN A 75 14.50 0.69 -6.67
N GLN A 76 14.16 0.95 -5.40
CA GLN A 76 14.86 0.37 -4.25
C GLN A 76 14.79 -1.16 -4.25
N SER A 77 13.65 -1.73 -4.64
CA SER A 77 13.46 -3.18 -4.75
C SER A 77 14.35 -3.78 -5.85
N THR A 78 14.48 -3.09 -6.99
CA THR A 78 15.41 -3.46 -8.07
C THR A 78 16.86 -3.42 -7.61
N GLU A 79 17.28 -2.34 -6.93
CA GLU A 79 18.63 -2.20 -6.39
C GLU A 79 18.96 -3.29 -5.36
N ALA A 80 18.00 -3.63 -4.48
CA ALA A 80 18.15 -4.71 -3.51
C ALA A 80 18.28 -6.09 -4.20
N SER A 81 17.51 -6.33 -5.27
CA SER A 81 17.61 -7.54 -6.08
C SER A 81 19.00 -7.70 -6.70
N GLU A 82 19.57 -6.62 -7.24
CA GLU A 82 20.91 -6.61 -7.82
C GLU A 82 21.99 -6.82 -6.75
N ALA A 83 21.90 -6.15 -5.61
CA ALA A 83 22.83 -6.33 -4.49
C ALA A 83 22.87 -7.78 -3.99
N MET A 84 21.71 -8.45 -3.96
CA MET A 84 21.63 -9.86 -3.58
C MET A 84 22.24 -10.78 -4.63
N LYS A 85 22.04 -10.50 -5.92
CA LYS A 85 22.71 -11.26 -6.99
C LYS A 85 24.22 -11.18 -6.85
N ASN A 86 24.76 -9.98 -6.61
CA ASN A 86 26.18 -9.78 -6.36
C ASN A 86 26.66 -10.54 -5.11
N THR A 87 25.82 -10.59 -4.06
CA THR A 87 26.13 -11.35 -2.85
C THR A 87 26.14 -12.86 -3.11
N ASP A 88 25.21 -13.39 -3.93
CA ASP A 88 25.19 -14.80 -4.31
C ASP A 88 26.47 -15.21 -5.09
N GLU A 89 26.96 -14.34 -5.97
CA GLU A 89 28.25 -14.55 -6.66
C GLU A 89 29.43 -14.63 -5.68
N VAL A 90 29.48 -13.75 -4.68
CA VAL A 90 30.50 -13.80 -3.63
C VAL A 90 30.41 -15.11 -2.83
N ILE A 91 29.20 -15.53 -2.46
CA ILE A 91 28.98 -16.80 -1.75
C ILE A 91 29.43 -17.99 -2.60
N HIS A 92 29.18 -17.96 -3.92
CA HIS A 92 29.66 -19.00 -4.83
C HIS A 92 31.20 -19.08 -4.84
N ILE A 93 31.90 -17.95 -4.85
CA ILE A 93 33.36 -17.89 -4.77
C ILE A 93 33.85 -18.48 -3.43
N ILE A 94 33.23 -18.10 -2.31
CA ILE A 94 33.60 -18.64 -0.99
C ILE A 94 33.39 -20.16 -0.96
N LYS A 95 32.27 -20.66 -1.50
CA LYS A 95 31.99 -22.11 -1.60
C LYS A 95 33.07 -22.83 -2.41
N LYS A 96 33.51 -22.24 -3.53
CA LYS A 96 34.60 -22.78 -4.36
C LYS A 96 35.94 -22.81 -3.59
N ILE A 97 36.29 -21.73 -2.89
CA ILE A 97 37.51 -21.66 -2.07
C ILE A 97 37.48 -22.70 -0.96
N ALA A 98 36.36 -22.83 -0.24
CA ALA A 98 36.20 -23.81 0.83
C ALA A 98 36.31 -25.25 0.30
N SER A 99 35.71 -25.54 -0.86
CA SER A 99 35.83 -26.85 -1.53
C SER A 99 37.28 -27.17 -1.92
N GLN A 100 37.99 -26.21 -2.52
CA GLN A 100 39.42 -26.36 -2.86
C GLN A 100 40.28 -26.54 -1.62
N THR A 101 40.02 -25.79 -0.56
CA THR A 101 40.74 -25.87 0.72
C THR A 101 40.52 -27.23 1.39
N ASN A 102 39.31 -27.78 1.31
CA ASN A 102 39.03 -29.13 1.80
C ASN A 102 39.83 -30.20 1.04
N ILE A 103 39.96 -30.07 -0.29
CA ILE A 103 40.79 -30.98 -1.11
C ILE A 103 42.28 -30.84 -0.77
N LEU A 104 42.77 -29.61 -0.57
CA LEU A 104 44.14 -29.36 -0.13
C LEU A 104 44.41 -29.98 1.25
N GLY A 105 43.48 -29.81 2.20
CA GLY A 105 43.55 -30.44 3.52
C GLY A 105 43.52 -31.96 3.45
N LEU A 106 42.73 -32.55 2.54
CA LEU A 106 42.73 -33.99 2.28
C LEU A 106 44.11 -34.47 1.78
N ASN A 107 44.68 -33.80 0.78
CA ASN A 107 45.99 -34.13 0.24
C ASN A 107 47.08 -34.02 1.31
N ALA A 108 47.04 -32.97 2.14
CA ALA A 108 47.95 -32.79 3.26
C ALA A 108 47.82 -33.91 4.30
N SER A 109 46.60 -34.35 4.64
CA SER A 109 46.38 -35.49 5.54
C SER A 109 46.94 -36.80 4.97
N ILE A 110 46.82 -37.03 3.66
CA ILE A 110 47.38 -38.21 2.98
C ILE A 110 48.90 -38.19 3.06
N GLU A 111 49.54 -37.06 2.73
CA GLU A 111 51.01 -36.96 2.75
C GLU A 111 51.56 -37.03 4.18
N ALA A 112 50.84 -36.45 5.15
CA ALA A 112 51.17 -36.58 6.56
C ALA A 112 51.09 -38.03 7.07
N ALA A 113 50.11 -38.81 6.59
CA ALA A 113 50.05 -40.24 6.89
C ALA A 113 51.21 -41.02 6.23
N ARG A 114 51.62 -40.61 5.03
CA ARG A 114 52.74 -41.22 4.29
C ARG A 114 54.10 -40.98 4.96
N ALA A 115 54.28 -39.82 5.59
CA ALA A 115 55.48 -39.48 6.38
C ALA A 115 55.56 -40.21 7.74
N GLY A 116 54.55 -41.01 8.12
CA GLY A 116 54.54 -41.80 9.34
C GLY A 116 54.65 -40.94 10.60
N GLU A 117 55.58 -41.29 11.50
CA GLU A 117 55.79 -40.58 12.77
C GLU A 117 56.17 -39.11 12.57
N HIS A 118 56.93 -38.78 11.51
CA HIS A 118 57.34 -37.41 11.21
C HIS A 118 56.17 -36.52 10.73
N GLY A 119 55.06 -37.12 10.28
CA GLY A 119 53.88 -36.41 9.79
C GLY A 119 52.78 -36.18 10.84
N ARG A 120 52.93 -36.67 12.07
CA ARG A 120 51.87 -36.59 13.10
C ARG A 120 51.35 -35.18 13.36
N GLY A 121 52.25 -34.19 13.49
CA GLY A 121 51.88 -32.79 13.68
C GLY A 121 51.15 -32.19 12.47
N PHE A 122 51.64 -32.47 11.25
CA PHE A 122 50.99 -32.04 10.01
C PHE A 122 49.61 -32.65 9.82
N ASN A 123 49.39 -33.89 10.27
CA ASN A 123 48.09 -34.55 10.16
C ASN A 123 47.03 -33.87 11.05
N ILE A 124 47.41 -33.34 12.22
CA ILE A 124 46.49 -32.58 13.08
C ILE A 124 46.05 -31.29 12.39
N VAL A 125 47.01 -30.55 11.84
CA VAL A 125 46.74 -29.31 11.09
C VAL A 125 45.85 -29.59 9.86
N ALA A 126 46.14 -30.64 9.11
CA ALA A 126 45.34 -31.03 7.95
C ALA A 126 43.88 -31.37 8.31
N LYS A 127 43.65 -32.06 9.42
CA LYS A 127 42.29 -32.32 9.93
C LYS A 127 41.55 -31.03 10.31
N GLU A 128 42.23 -30.10 10.97
CA GLU A 128 41.60 -28.83 11.35
C GLU A 128 41.25 -27.98 10.12
N ILE A 129 42.13 -27.92 9.11
CA ILE A 129 41.86 -27.25 7.83
C ILE A 129 40.61 -27.85 7.16
N ARG A 130 40.46 -29.18 7.14
CA ARG A 130 39.27 -29.83 6.57
C ARG A 130 38.01 -29.50 7.34
N LYS A 131 38.08 -29.50 8.68
CA LYS A 131 36.96 -29.14 9.54
C LYS A 131 36.49 -27.70 9.25
N LEU A 132 37.41 -26.74 9.29
CA LEU A 132 37.14 -25.33 8.95
C LEU A 132 36.53 -25.17 7.54
N SER A 133 37.06 -25.91 6.57
CA SER A 133 36.55 -25.89 5.19
C SER A 133 35.12 -26.41 5.10
N ASN A 134 34.80 -27.51 5.81
CA ASN A 134 33.44 -28.05 5.85
C ASN A 134 32.47 -27.12 6.59
N ASP A 135 32.88 -26.54 7.71
CA ASP A 135 32.07 -25.58 8.47
C ASP A 135 31.78 -24.33 7.62
N THR A 136 32.76 -23.91 6.80
CA THR A 136 32.59 -22.82 5.81
C THR A 136 31.57 -23.20 4.73
N LEU A 137 31.65 -24.42 4.18
CA LEU A 137 30.69 -24.90 3.19
C LEU A 137 29.26 -24.90 3.75
N GLU A 138 29.06 -25.46 4.95
CA GLU A 138 27.74 -25.47 5.60
C GLU A 138 27.21 -24.06 5.84
N SER A 139 28.08 -23.13 6.27
CA SER A 139 27.71 -21.74 6.50
C SER A 139 27.29 -21.04 5.20
N THR A 140 28.04 -21.25 4.11
CA THR A 140 27.68 -20.69 2.79
C THR A 140 26.34 -21.22 2.27
N GLU A 141 25.99 -22.48 2.56
CA GLU A 141 24.71 -23.05 2.18
C GLU A 141 23.55 -22.42 2.95
N LYS A 142 23.72 -22.18 4.26
CA LYS A 142 22.74 -21.44 5.06
C LYS A 142 22.54 -20.02 4.53
N ILE A 143 23.62 -19.31 4.21
CA ILE A 143 23.53 -17.95 3.65
C ILE A 143 22.82 -17.97 2.28
N SER A 144 23.13 -18.91 1.40
CA SER A 144 22.46 -19.03 0.09
C SER A 144 20.95 -19.29 0.25
N SER A 145 20.54 -20.08 1.24
CA SER A 145 19.11 -20.26 1.56
C SER A 145 18.45 -18.95 1.99
N THR A 146 19.11 -18.19 2.87
CA THR A 146 18.62 -16.87 3.30
C THR A 146 18.49 -15.88 2.14
N LEU A 147 19.48 -15.81 1.24
CA LEU A 147 19.43 -14.95 0.06
C LEU A 147 18.26 -15.30 -0.86
N LYS A 148 17.96 -16.59 -1.06
CA LYS A 148 16.79 -17.01 -1.83
C LYS A 148 15.47 -16.55 -1.21
N MET A 149 15.33 -16.66 0.11
CA MET A 149 14.13 -16.17 0.81
C MET A 149 13.98 -14.66 0.62
N MET A 150 15.08 -13.90 0.73
CA MET A 150 15.05 -12.46 0.49
C MET A 150 14.65 -12.14 -0.97
N GLN A 151 15.07 -12.95 -1.94
CA GLN A 151 14.68 -12.79 -3.35
C GLN A 151 13.20 -13.00 -3.59
N THR A 152 12.61 -14.00 -2.94
CA THR A 152 11.17 -14.19 -2.95
C THR A 152 10.45 -12.98 -2.35
N SER A 153 10.89 -12.49 -1.18
CA SER A 153 10.26 -11.33 -0.54
C SER A 153 10.35 -10.05 -1.38
N ILE A 154 11.49 -9.81 -2.05
CA ILE A 154 11.65 -8.68 -2.97
C ILE A 154 10.66 -8.79 -4.14
N HIS A 155 10.49 -9.99 -4.70
CA HIS A 155 9.56 -10.22 -5.80
C HIS A 155 8.10 -10.01 -5.39
N GLU A 156 7.74 -10.44 -4.17
CA GLU A 156 6.43 -10.16 -3.57
C GLU A 156 6.21 -8.65 -3.39
N ILE A 157 7.22 -7.91 -2.94
CA ILE A 157 7.16 -6.44 -2.84
C ILE A 157 6.92 -5.81 -4.21
N GLN A 158 7.64 -6.24 -5.26
CA GLN A 158 7.43 -5.73 -6.62
C GLN A 158 5.99 -5.95 -7.08
N SER A 159 5.47 -7.15 -6.89
CA SER A 159 4.09 -7.51 -7.25
C SER A 159 3.06 -6.68 -6.47
N MET A 160 3.31 -6.42 -5.18
CA MET A 160 2.46 -5.57 -4.36
C MET A 160 2.44 -4.13 -4.87
N VAL A 161 3.60 -3.60 -5.26
CA VAL A 161 3.69 -2.23 -5.80
C VAL A 161 2.95 -2.11 -7.14
N GLU A 162 3.00 -3.11 -8.00
CA GLU A 162 2.21 -3.14 -9.25
C GLU A 162 0.69 -3.07 -8.97
N ASN A 163 0.22 -3.78 -7.95
CA ASN A 163 -1.18 -3.68 -7.52
C ASN A 163 -1.51 -2.29 -6.97
N VAL A 164 -0.63 -1.70 -6.16
CA VAL A 164 -0.81 -0.34 -5.65
C VAL A 164 -0.91 0.68 -6.79
N VAL A 165 -0.04 0.58 -7.80
CA VAL A 165 -0.09 1.45 -8.99
C VAL A 165 -1.40 1.27 -9.76
N THR A 166 -1.94 0.05 -9.83
CA THR A 166 -3.22 -0.20 -10.50
C THR A 166 -4.37 0.47 -9.75
N VAL A 167 -4.45 0.26 -8.43
CA VAL A 167 -5.47 0.89 -7.57
C VAL A 167 -5.37 2.41 -7.59
N ASP A 168 -4.14 2.95 -7.57
CA ASP A 168 -3.89 4.39 -7.62
C ASP A 168 -4.43 5.02 -8.92
N ARG A 169 -4.24 4.35 -10.07
CA ARG A 169 -4.79 4.81 -11.36
C ARG A 169 -6.31 4.77 -11.40
N GLU A 170 -6.92 3.71 -10.85
CA GLU A 170 -8.39 3.64 -10.73
C GLU A 170 -8.93 4.75 -9.84
N GLN A 171 -8.25 5.02 -8.73
CA GLN A 171 -8.61 6.09 -7.79
C GLN A 171 -8.50 7.47 -8.44
N ALA A 172 -7.41 7.74 -9.18
CA ALA A 172 -7.23 8.98 -9.91
C ALA A 172 -8.36 9.22 -10.93
N SER A 173 -8.70 8.20 -11.72
CA SER A 173 -9.81 8.26 -12.68
C SER A 173 -11.15 8.54 -11.99
N ALA A 174 -11.43 7.87 -10.87
CA ALA A 174 -12.66 8.09 -10.12
C ALA A 174 -12.74 9.52 -9.56
N THR A 175 -11.62 10.10 -9.12
CA THR A 175 -11.59 11.49 -8.66
C THR A 175 -11.81 12.51 -9.78
N GLU A 176 -11.31 12.24 -10.99
CA GLU A 176 -11.57 13.08 -12.17
C GLU A 176 -13.04 13.06 -12.55
N ASP A 177 -13.66 11.88 -12.57
CA ASP A 177 -15.09 11.71 -12.84
C ASP A 177 -15.93 12.51 -11.84
N ILE A 178 -15.67 12.39 -10.53
CA ILE A 178 -16.42 13.13 -9.52
C ILE A 178 -16.19 14.65 -9.66
N SER A 179 -14.95 15.09 -9.93
CA SER A 179 -14.66 16.51 -10.16
C SER A 179 -15.45 17.07 -11.34
N SER A 180 -15.65 16.27 -12.40
CA SER A 180 -16.47 16.66 -13.56
C SER A 180 -17.97 16.75 -13.27
N PHE A 181 -18.47 16.02 -12.27
CA PHE A 181 -19.88 16.11 -11.84
C PHE A 181 -20.16 17.33 -10.98
N ILE A 182 -19.15 17.85 -10.29
CA ILE A 182 -19.30 18.98 -9.37
C ILE A 182 -19.07 20.33 -10.08
N ASN A 183 -18.23 20.36 -11.12
CA ASN A 183 -17.90 21.57 -11.90
C ASN A 183 -18.83 21.80 -13.10
#